data_AF-A0A963KLR2-F1
#
_entry.id   AF-A0A963KLR2-F1
#
_cell.length_a   1.000
_cell.length_b   1.000
_cell.length_c   1.000
_cell.angle_alpha   90.00
_cell.angle_beta   90.00
_cell.angle_gamma   90.00
#
_symmetry.space_group_name_H-M   'P 1'
#
loop_
_entity.id
_entity.type
_entity.pdbx_description
1 polymer ?
#
loop_
_entity_poly.entity_id
_entity_poly.type
_entity_poly.pdbx_seq_one_letter_code
_entity_poly.pdbx_strand_id
1 'polypeptide(L)' 'KLDVGPKGVVLGFHDNIFPAPEKLITHIAQSKGTMRVRPDHRVVILRETRTPKDRLKIARKTVDELARLAA' A
#
# COMPACT_ATOMS: atom_id res chain seq x y z
N LYS A 1 9.44 -3.60 2.22
CA LYS A 1 9.91 -2.19 2.30
C LYS A 1 8.73 -1.25 2.22
N LEU A 2 8.74 -0.14 2.98
CA LEU A 2 7.66 0.86 3.00
C LEU A 2 8.25 2.27 2.91
N ASP A 3 7.85 3.02 1.90
CA ASP A 3 8.25 4.41 1.67
C ASP A 3 7.01 5.31 1.73
N VAL A 4 7.01 6.33 2.59
CA VAL A 4 5.87 7.25 2.76
C VAL A 4 6.28 8.69 2.47
N GLY A 5 5.73 9.24 1.40
CA GLY A 5 6.03 10.59 0.92
C GLY A 5 4.80 11.50 0.89
N PRO A 6 4.99 12.79 0.51
CA PRO A 6 3.91 13.78 0.45
C PRO A 6 2.74 13.37 -0.47
N LYS A 7 3.03 12.57 -1.51
CA LYS A 7 2.06 12.15 -2.54
C LYS A 7 1.48 10.75 -2.32
N GLY A 8 1.96 10.00 -1.32
CA GLY A 8 1.45 8.66 -1.08
C GLY A 8 2.43 7.71 -0.43
N VAL A 9 2.07 6.44 -0.52
CA VAL A 9 2.81 5.30 0.02
C VAL A 9 3.27 4.44 -1.14
N VAL A 10 4.52 4.00 -1.11
CA VAL A 10 5.04 2.94 -1.98
C VAL A 10 5.48 1.80 -1.09
N LEU A 11 5.01 0.59 -1.37
CA LEU A 11 5.39 -0.60 -0.63
C LEU A 11 5.85 -1.71 -1.58
N GLY A 12 6.88 -2.43 -1.17
CA GLY A 12 7.34 -3.64 -1.81
C GLY A 12 7.25 -4.79 -0.82
N PHE A 13 6.70 -5.92 -1.26
CA PHE A 13 6.60 -7.13 -0.46
C PHE A 13 7.95 -7.87 -0.39
N HIS A 14 8.09 -8.73 0.60
CA HIS A 14 9.24 -9.62 0.68
C HIS A 14 9.17 -10.62 -0.48
N ASP A 15 10.27 -10.81 -1.20
CA ASP A 15 10.38 -11.64 -2.40
C ASP A 15 9.34 -11.34 -3.50
N ASN A 16 8.76 -10.14 -3.48
CA ASN A 16 7.62 -9.74 -4.32
C ASN A 16 6.38 -10.64 -4.17
N ILE A 17 6.23 -11.32 -3.03
CA ILE A 17 5.12 -12.23 -2.74
C ILE A 17 4.20 -11.61 -1.69
N PHE A 18 2.91 -11.59 -2.00
CA PHE A 18 1.86 -11.32 -1.02
C PHE A 18 1.09 -12.62 -0.74
N PRO A 19 0.80 -12.98 0.53
CA PRO A 19 0.21 -14.28 0.88
C PRO A 19 -1.14 -14.58 0.21
N ALA A 20 -1.97 -13.55 -0.02
CA ALA A 20 -3.31 -13.69 -0.62
C ALA A 20 -3.45 -12.76 -1.85
N PRO A 21 -2.82 -13.09 -2.98
CA PRO A 21 -2.71 -12.18 -4.14
C PRO A 21 -4.07 -11.80 -4.73
N GLU A 22 -5.05 -12.70 -4.74
CA GLU A 22 -6.41 -12.44 -5.18
C GLU A 22 -7.10 -11.35 -4.36
N LYS A 23 -7.00 -11.41 -3.02
CA LYS A 23 -7.54 -10.38 -2.11
C LYS A 23 -6.88 -9.02 -2.36
N LEU A 24 -5.56 -9.02 -2.60
CA LEU A 24 -4.83 -7.80 -2.93
C LEU A 24 -5.31 -7.19 -4.26
N ILE A 25 -5.46 -8.01 -5.30
CA ILE A 25 -5.93 -7.55 -6.62
C ILE A 25 -7.34 -6.97 -6.50
N THR A 26 -8.25 -7.65 -5.80
CA THR A 26 -9.61 -7.13 -5.57
C THR A 26 -9.57 -5.80 -4.82
N HIS A 27 -8.74 -5.68 -3.79
CA HIS A 27 -8.58 -4.44 -3.04
C HIS A 27 -8.05 -3.28 -3.92
N ILE A 28 -7.07 -3.58 -4.78
CA ILE A 28 -6.54 -2.62 -5.76
C ILE A 28 -7.63 -2.18 -6.75
N ALA A 29 -8.41 -3.12 -7.28
CA ALA A 29 -9.52 -2.82 -8.19
C ALA A 29 -10.59 -1.92 -7.54
N GLN A 30 -10.91 -2.17 -6.27
CA GLN A 30 -11.87 -1.38 -5.50
C GLN A 30 -11.38 0.03 -5.14
N SER A 31 -10.07 0.27 -5.22
CA SER A 31 -9.46 1.56 -4.84
C SER A 31 -9.80 2.72 -5.79
N LYS A 32 -10.53 2.47 -6.89
CA LYS A 32 -10.90 3.47 -7.92
C LYS A 32 -9.69 4.28 -8.42
N GLY A 33 -8.58 3.59 -8.66
CA GLY A 33 -7.35 4.18 -9.19
C GLY A 33 -6.44 4.85 -8.15
N THR A 34 -6.85 4.87 -6.88
CA THR A 34 -5.99 5.37 -5.79
C THR A 34 -4.93 4.37 -5.33
N MET A 35 -5.02 3.11 -5.74
CA MET A 35 -4.00 2.08 -5.54
C MET A 35 -3.65 1.41 -6.88
N ARG A 36 -2.36 1.16 -7.12
CA ARG A 36 -1.87 0.60 -8.39
C ARG A 36 -0.63 -0.28 -8.16
N VAL A 37 -0.52 -1.36 -8.92
CA VAL A 37 0.72 -2.15 -9.04
C VAL A 37 1.61 -1.51 -10.11
N ARG A 38 2.90 -1.35 -9.81
CA ARG A 38 3.92 -0.90 -10.75
C ARG A 38 4.64 -2.09 -11.41
N PRO A 39 5.33 -1.88 -12.55
CA PRO A 39 6.12 -2.92 -13.21
C PRO A 39 7.22 -3.55 -12.35
N ASP A 40 7.68 -2.86 -11.30
CA ASP A 40 8.70 -3.35 -10.35
C ASP A 40 8.10 -4.13 -9.17
N HIS A 41 6.87 -4.66 -9.32
CA HIS A 41 6.11 -5.40 -8.30
C HIS A 41 5.86 -4.64 -6.99
N ARG A 42 5.89 -3.30 -7.05
CA ARG A 42 5.53 -2.45 -5.91
C ARG A 42 4.10 -1.98 -6.02
N VAL A 43 3.45 -1.81 -4.87
CA VAL A 43 2.13 -1.20 -4.78
C VAL A 43 2.29 0.27 -4.39
N VAL A 44 1.65 1.15 -5.15
CA VAL A 44 1.56 2.59 -4.88
C VAL A 44 0.17 2.91 -4.42
N ILE A 45 0.05 3.70 -3.36
CA ILE A 45 -1.19 4.21 -2.81
C ILE A 45 -1.12 5.74 -2.83
N LEU A 46 -1.99 6.36 -3.63
CA LEU A 46 -2.13 7.79 -3.75
C LEU A 46 -2.91 8.34 -2.54
N ARG A 47 -2.19 9.02 -1.66
CA ARG A 47 -2.71 9.67 -0.44
C ARG A 47 -1.86 10.89 -0.15
N GLU A 48 -2.49 12.03 0.10
CA GLU A 48 -1.74 13.20 0.54
C GLU A 48 -1.28 13.04 1.98
N THR A 49 -0.01 13.35 2.24
CA THR A 49 0.53 13.46 3.59
C THR A 49 1.19 14.82 3.75
N ARG A 50 0.81 15.56 4.81
CA ARG A 50 1.28 16.94 5.01
C ARG A 50 2.35 17.01 6.09
N THR A 51 2.15 16.29 7.19
CA THR A 51 3.07 16.28 8.32
C THR A 51 3.78 14.93 8.49
N PRO A 52 4.93 14.87 9.18
CA PRO A 52 5.55 13.59 9.55
C PRO A 52 4.62 12.69 10.37
N LYS A 53 3.74 13.26 11.20
CA LYS A 53 2.75 12.52 11.99
C LYS A 53 1.69 11.86 11.09
N ASP A 54 1.25 12.55 10.04
CA ASP A 54 0.33 11.98 9.05
C ASP A 54 0.96 10.80 8.31
N ARG A 55 2.25 10.92 7.96
CA ARG A 55 3.00 9.84 7.30
C ARG A 55 3.02 8.59 8.17
N LEU A 56 3.33 8.72 9.46
CA LEU A 56 3.32 7.57 10.38
C LEU A 56 1.93 6.96 10.53
N LYS A 57 0.89 7.80 10.64
CA LYS A 57 -0.50 7.34 10.74
C LYS A 57 -0.93 6.57 9.50
N ILE A 58 -0.60 7.08 8.32
CA ILE A 58 -0.92 6.43 7.04
C ILE A 58 -0.10 5.16 6.85
N ALA A 59 1.19 5.17 7.20
CA ALA A 59 2.05 3.98 7.18
C ALA A 59 1.40 2.83 7.97
N ARG A 60 1.03 3.11 9.22
CA ARG A 60 0.43 2.12 10.12
C ARG A 60 -0.91 1.61 9.58
N LYS A 61 -1.79 2.53 9.17
CA LYS A 61 -3.10 2.16 8.61
C LYS A 61 -2.97 1.26 7.39
N THR A 62 -2.07 1.58 6.46
CA THR A 62 -1.83 0.78 5.27
C THR A 62 -1.34 -0.63 5.63
N VAL A 63 -0.39 -0.73 6.55
CA VAL A 63 0.13 -2.05 6.98
C VAL A 63 -0.96 -2.86 7.69
N ASP A 64 -1.75 -2.24 8.56
CA ASP A 64 -2.86 -2.90 9.26
C ASP A 64 -3.93 -3.41 8.28
N GLU A 65 -4.28 -2.63 7.26
CA GLU A 65 -5.21 -3.05 6.20
C GLU A 65 -4.67 -4.23 5.40
N LEU A 66 -3.39 -4.19 5.00
CA LEU A 66 -2.75 -5.29 4.26
C LEU A 66 -2.59 -6.55 5.13
N ALA A 67 -2.29 -6.41 6.41
CA ALA A 67 -2.20 -7.52 7.35
C ALA A 67 -3.55 -8.23 7.50
N ARG A 68 -4.65 -7.47 7.55
CA ARG A 68 -6.02 -8.03 7.58
C ARG A 68 -6.39 -8.76 6.29
N LEU A 69 -5.88 -8.29 5.14
CA LEU A 69 -6.08 -8.98 3.86
C LEU A 69 -5.26 -10.27 3.76
N ALA A 70 -4.08 -10.31 4.39
CA ALA A 70 -3.20 -11.47 4.40
C ALA A 70 -3.65 -12.58 5.37
N ALA A 71 -4.46 -12.23 6.38
CA ALA A 71 -5.13 -13.18 7.27
C ALA A 71 -6.24 -13.96 6.55
#